data_AF-A0A8H9LKJ5-F1
#
_entry.id   AF-A0A8H9LKJ5-F1
#
_cell.length_a   1.000
_cell.length_b   1.000
_cell.length_c   1.000
_cell.angle_alpha   90.00
_cell.angle_beta   90.00
_cell.angle_gamma   90.00
#
_symmetry.space_group_name_H-M   'P 1'
#
loop_
_entity.id
_entity.type
_entity.pdbx_description
1 polymer ?
#
loop_
_entity_poly.entity_id
_entity_poly.type
_entity_poly.pdbx_seq_one_letter_code
_entity_poly.pdbx_strand_id
1 'polypeptide(L)'
;MSRHPITKALEDAAKKIGATISKEAAAAVSDMYHHAAHGTKQVAKNVAAADEAHKKKILELAEKIAANPGKGGEGSQARIAAQHDARTKLASAVGVKGDFDVEYQIDSAKYPESAKHIAEAQKGMIWRGHSHSSGSPLPSVLTIDRGGAHQNRKDSLRGIRTNRGTQRDEYPPAMFKEGGTGASVKHINGSDNGGSGSTMGNALEPLLDGTRVKIKVI
;
A
#
# COMPACT_ATOMS: atom_id res chain seq x y z
N MET A 1 -30.74 -10.23 5.61
CA MET A 1 -29.55 -9.62 4.99
C MET A 1 -30.01 -8.72 3.86
N SER A 2 -30.03 -7.40 4.03
CA SER A 2 -30.43 -6.49 2.94
C SER A 2 -29.34 -6.45 1.88
N ARG A 3 -29.67 -6.82 0.64
CA ARG A 3 -28.76 -6.66 -0.51
C ARG A 3 -28.42 -5.18 -0.70
N HIS A 4 -27.14 -4.91 -0.94
CA HIS A 4 -26.62 -3.56 -1.10
C HIS A 4 -27.26 -2.89 -2.34
N PRO A 5 -27.75 -1.64 -2.27
CA PRO A 5 -28.48 -0.99 -3.36
C PRO A 5 -27.66 -0.88 -4.67
N ILE A 6 -26.32 -0.87 -4.55
CA ILE A 6 -25.38 -0.81 -5.68
C ILE A 6 -25.38 -2.10 -6.51
N THR A 7 -25.52 -3.28 -5.90
CA THR A 7 -25.48 -4.55 -6.64
C THR A 7 -26.74 -4.74 -7.50
N LYS A 8 -27.89 -4.27 -7.01
CA LYS A 8 -29.15 -4.31 -7.77
C LYS A 8 -29.13 -3.37 -8.99
N ALA A 9 -28.56 -2.17 -8.83
CA ALA A 9 -28.43 -1.21 -9.93
C ALA A 9 -27.50 -1.72 -11.05
N LEU A 10 -26.43 -2.44 -10.70
CA LEU A 10 -25.52 -3.08 -11.67
C LEU A 10 -26.20 -4.22 -12.44
N GLU A 11 -26.99 -5.05 -11.76
CA GLU A 11 -27.74 -6.14 -12.41
C GLU A 11 -28.84 -5.63 -13.35
N ASP A 12 -29.57 -4.58 -12.96
CA ASP A 12 -30.65 -4.01 -13.77
C ASP A 12 -30.10 -3.27 -15.02
N ALA A 13 -28.95 -2.61 -14.91
CA ALA A 13 -28.25 -2.01 -16.04
C ALA A 13 -27.76 -3.06 -17.06
N ALA A 14 -27.21 -4.19 -16.57
CA ALA A 14 -26.79 -5.30 -17.43
C ALA A 14 -27.97 -5.93 -18.20
N LYS A 15 -29.13 -6.08 -17.56
CA LYS A 15 -30.35 -6.60 -18.20
C LYS A 15 -30.92 -5.70 -19.29
N LYS A 16 -30.92 -4.38 -19.07
CA LYS A 16 -31.52 -3.40 -20.00
C LYS A 16 -30.67 -3.21 -21.26
N ILE A 17 -29.34 -3.29 -21.11
CA ILE A 17 -28.38 -3.28 -22.22
C ILE A 17 -28.52 -4.56 -23.05
N GLY A 18 -28.64 -5.73 -22.41
CA GLY A 18 -28.82 -7.01 -23.10
C GLY A 18 -30.11 -7.12 -23.92
N ALA A 19 -31.22 -6.53 -23.46
CA ALA A 19 -32.50 -6.59 -24.16
C ALA A 19 -32.55 -5.71 -25.43
N THR A 20 -31.98 -4.51 -25.38
CA THR A 20 -32.07 -3.51 -26.47
C THR A 20 -31.16 -3.84 -27.65
N ILE A 21 -30.05 -4.55 -27.40
CA ILE A 21 -29.10 -5.02 -28.44
C ILE A 21 -29.69 -6.16 -29.29
N SER A 22 -30.75 -6.83 -28.84
CA SER A 22 -31.15 -8.14 -29.38
C SER A 22 -32.06 -8.16 -30.62
N LYS A 23 -32.81 -7.09 -30.94
CA LYS A 23 -33.83 -7.13 -32.02
C LYS A 23 -33.44 -6.43 -33.32
N GLU A 24 -32.82 -5.26 -33.25
CA GLU A 24 -32.39 -4.52 -34.45
C GLU A 24 -31.01 -4.98 -34.96
N ALA A 25 -30.16 -5.49 -34.05
CA ALA A 25 -28.93 -6.16 -34.45
C ALA A 25 -29.22 -7.44 -35.22
N ALA A 26 -30.20 -8.26 -34.84
CA ALA A 26 -30.45 -9.57 -35.45
C ALA A 26 -30.70 -9.54 -36.97
N ALA A 27 -31.34 -8.49 -37.50
CA ALA A 27 -31.64 -8.36 -38.93
C ALA A 27 -30.45 -7.84 -39.76
N ALA A 28 -29.67 -6.88 -39.22
CA ALA A 28 -28.43 -6.40 -39.85
C ALA A 28 -27.26 -7.41 -39.71
N VAL A 29 -27.30 -8.21 -38.64
CA VAL A 29 -26.32 -9.27 -38.33
C VAL A 29 -26.46 -10.44 -39.30
N SER A 30 -27.63 -10.76 -39.84
CA SER A 30 -27.80 -11.87 -40.79
C SER A 30 -27.08 -11.64 -42.12
N ASP A 31 -27.14 -10.43 -42.69
CA ASP A 31 -26.48 -10.11 -43.97
C ASP A 31 -25.01 -9.73 -43.78
N MET A 32 -24.63 -9.17 -42.62
CA MET A 32 -23.22 -9.03 -42.25
C MET A 32 -22.57 -10.39 -41.92
N TYR A 33 -23.31 -11.40 -41.47
CA TYR A 33 -22.78 -12.67 -40.94
C TYR A 33 -21.90 -13.45 -41.92
N HIS A 34 -22.06 -13.31 -43.24
CA HIS A 34 -21.24 -14.08 -44.18
C HIS A 34 -19.85 -13.48 -44.45
N HIS A 35 -19.67 -12.16 -44.36
CA HIS A 35 -18.35 -11.50 -44.50
C HIS A 35 -17.77 -11.01 -43.17
N ALA A 36 -18.61 -10.63 -42.22
CA ALA A 36 -18.20 -10.25 -40.87
C ALA A 36 -17.91 -11.46 -39.97
N ALA A 37 -18.41 -12.68 -40.21
CA ALA A 37 -18.08 -13.83 -39.35
C ALA A 37 -16.57 -14.17 -39.30
N HIS A 38 -15.82 -13.90 -40.38
CA HIS A 38 -14.36 -14.00 -40.33
C HIS A 38 -13.75 -12.87 -39.50
N GLY A 39 -14.23 -11.64 -39.66
CA GLY A 39 -13.81 -10.48 -38.87
C GLY A 39 -14.16 -10.60 -37.38
N THR A 40 -15.36 -11.05 -37.03
CA THR A 40 -15.84 -11.21 -35.64
C THR A 40 -15.21 -12.41 -34.96
N LYS A 41 -14.96 -13.52 -35.67
CA LYS A 41 -14.17 -14.65 -35.13
C LYS A 41 -12.72 -14.25 -34.92
N GLN A 42 -12.14 -13.43 -35.79
CA GLN A 42 -10.80 -12.88 -35.60
C GLN A 42 -10.76 -11.87 -34.45
N VAL A 43 -11.76 -10.98 -34.35
CA VAL A 43 -11.89 -10.02 -33.24
C VAL A 43 -12.09 -10.76 -31.91
N ALA A 44 -12.94 -11.77 -31.84
CA ALA A 44 -13.14 -12.58 -30.64
C ALA A 44 -11.87 -13.33 -30.23
N LYS A 45 -11.11 -13.88 -31.20
CA LYS A 45 -9.78 -14.46 -30.94
C LYS A 45 -8.79 -13.42 -30.44
N ASN A 46 -8.78 -12.23 -31.03
CA ASN A 46 -7.89 -11.14 -30.63
C ASN A 46 -8.22 -10.64 -29.22
N VAL A 47 -9.51 -10.51 -28.89
CA VAL A 47 -9.99 -10.13 -27.54
C VAL A 47 -9.63 -11.21 -26.53
N ALA A 48 -9.92 -12.49 -26.81
CA ALA A 48 -9.55 -13.58 -25.90
C ALA A 48 -8.03 -13.69 -25.70
N ALA A 49 -7.23 -13.48 -26.76
CA ALA A 49 -5.77 -13.44 -26.67
C ALA A 49 -5.28 -12.22 -25.87
N ALA A 50 -5.92 -11.06 -26.02
CA ALA A 50 -5.61 -9.86 -25.25
C ALA A 50 -5.98 -10.04 -23.76
N ASP A 51 -7.13 -10.65 -23.47
CA ASP A 51 -7.56 -10.97 -22.10
C ASP A 51 -6.61 -11.97 -21.44
N GLU A 52 -6.21 -13.02 -22.15
CA GLU A 52 -5.24 -14.00 -21.64
C GLU A 52 -3.85 -13.36 -21.44
N ALA A 53 -3.42 -12.47 -22.34
CA ALA A 53 -2.18 -11.71 -22.17
C ALA A 53 -2.25 -10.76 -20.97
N HIS A 54 -3.37 -10.07 -20.78
CA HIS A 54 -3.60 -9.22 -19.61
C HIS A 54 -3.59 -10.03 -18.31
N LYS A 55 -4.26 -11.18 -18.29
CA LYS A 55 -4.26 -12.09 -17.15
C LYS A 55 -2.85 -12.55 -16.79
N LYS A 56 -2.06 -12.99 -17.77
CA LYS A 56 -0.66 -13.38 -17.57
C LYS A 56 0.18 -12.24 -17.00
N LYS A 57 0.02 -11.03 -17.54
CA LYS A 57 0.73 -9.83 -17.04
C LYS A 57 0.34 -9.48 -15.60
N ILE A 58 -0.94 -9.59 -15.25
CA ILE A 58 -1.42 -9.37 -13.88
C ILE A 58 -0.82 -10.40 -12.92
N LEU A 59 -0.80 -11.68 -13.31
CA LEU A 59 -0.20 -12.76 -12.52
C LEU A 59 1.30 -12.53 -12.31
N GLU A 60 2.03 -12.19 -13.38
CA GLU A 60 3.47 -11.90 -13.31
C GLU A 60 3.77 -10.71 -12.38
N LEU A 61 2.96 -9.64 -12.44
CA LEU A 61 3.09 -8.50 -11.53
C LEU A 61 2.80 -8.90 -10.09
N ALA A 62 1.77 -9.73 -9.85
CA ALA A 62 1.45 -10.23 -8.52
C ALA A 62 2.57 -11.11 -7.96
N GLU A 63 3.16 -11.99 -8.77
CA GLU A 63 4.31 -12.82 -8.41
C GLU A 63 5.54 -11.97 -8.08
N LYS A 64 5.84 -10.94 -8.88
CA LYS A 64 6.93 -9.98 -8.61
C LYS A 64 6.75 -9.25 -7.28
N ILE A 65 5.53 -8.84 -6.96
CA ILE A 65 5.21 -8.19 -5.68
C ILE A 65 5.37 -9.19 -4.53
N ALA A 66 4.91 -10.43 -4.70
CA ALA A 66 5.03 -11.48 -3.68
C ALA A 66 6.49 -11.87 -3.41
N ALA A 67 7.33 -11.95 -4.45
CA ALA A 67 8.75 -12.27 -4.36
C ALA A 67 9.59 -11.16 -3.71
N ASN A 68 9.09 -9.93 -3.69
CA ASN A 68 9.79 -8.77 -3.11
C ASN A 68 8.96 -8.16 -1.98
N PRO A 69 9.11 -8.66 -0.74
CA PRO A 69 8.30 -8.22 0.39
C PRO A 69 8.70 -6.84 0.95
N GLY A 70 9.70 -6.16 0.37
CA GLY A 70 10.11 -4.82 0.83
C GLY A 70 10.98 -4.83 2.09
N LYS A 71 11.82 -5.87 2.23
CA LYS A 71 12.77 -5.99 3.36
C LYS A 71 13.77 -4.82 3.36
N GLY A 72 13.89 -4.14 4.51
CA GLY A 72 14.93 -3.14 4.74
C GLY A 72 16.36 -3.69 4.68
N GLY A 73 17.37 -2.82 4.70
CA GLY A 73 18.79 -3.19 4.68
C GLY A 73 19.49 -2.97 3.33
N GLU A 74 20.58 -3.68 3.08
CA GLU A 74 21.39 -3.53 1.85
C GLU A 74 20.54 -3.77 0.60
N GLY A 75 20.70 -2.91 -0.42
CA GLY A 75 19.92 -2.97 -1.66
C GLY A 75 18.42 -2.65 -1.51
N SER A 76 17.99 -2.14 -0.35
CA SER A 76 16.57 -1.86 -0.08
C SER A 76 15.99 -0.81 -1.01
N GLN A 77 16.75 0.20 -1.43
CA GLN A 77 16.31 1.21 -2.38
C GLN A 77 15.77 0.61 -3.68
N ALA A 78 16.59 -0.22 -4.34
CA ALA A 78 16.20 -0.88 -5.58
C ALA A 78 15.01 -1.82 -5.37
N ARG A 79 14.98 -2.56 -4.25
CA ARG A 79 13.83 -3.42 -3.91
C ARG A 79 12.54 -2.62 -3.71
N ILE A 80 12.58 -1.57 -2.92
CA ILE A 80 11.42 -0.74 -2.61
C ILE A 80 10.89 -0.06 -3.87
N ALA A 81 11.79 0.52 -4.68
CA ALA A 81 11.43 1.13 -5.96
C ALA A 81 10.79 0.11 -6.92
N ALA A 82 11.37 -1.08 -7.06
CA ALA A 82 10.82 -2.14 -7.92
C ALA A 82 9.45 -2.64 -7.44
N GLN A 83 9.24 -2.77 -6.12
CA GLN A 83 7.94 -3.16 -5.58
C GLN A 83 6.88 -2.08 -5.82
N HIS A 84 7.23 -0.81 -5.59
CA HIS A 84 6.34 0.33 -5.85
C HIS A 84 5.94 0.43 -7.33
N ASP A 85 6.89 0.27 -8.25
CA ASP A 85 6.63 0.25 -9.69
C ASP A 85 5.72 -0.93 -10.09
N ALA A 86 5.98 -2.14 -9.59
CA ALA A 86 5.14 -3.30 -9.85
C ALA A 86 3.70 -3.10 -9.34
N ARG A 87 3.52 -2.54 -8.14
CA ARG A 87 2.20 -2.21 -7.58
C ARG A 87 1.48 -1.14 -8.37
N THR A 88 2.19 -0.11 -8.82
CA THR A 88 1.63 0.95 -9.67
C THR A 88 1.14 0.38 -11.00
N LYS A 89 1.96 -0.45 -11.66
CA LYS A 89 1.59 -1.14 -12.90
C LYS A 89 0.41 -2.08 -12.71
N LEU A 90 0.36 -2.79 -11.59
CA LEU A 90 -0.77 -3.66 -11.25
C LEU A 90 -2.06 -2.85 -11.08
N ALA A 91 -2.03 -1.77 -10.28
CA ALA A 91 -3.17 -0.88 -10.05
C ALA A 91 -3.73 -0.31 -11.36
N SER A 92 -2.84 0.13 -12.26
CA SER A 92 -3.22 0.61 -13.60
C SER A 92 -3.81 -0.50 -14.47
N ALA A 93 -3.29 -1.73 -14.39
CA ALA A 93 -3.79 -2.86 -15.18
C ALA A 93 -5.18 -3.36 -14.72
N VAL A 94 -5.48 -3.28 -13.42
CA VAL A 94 -6.77 -3.73 -12.87
C VAL A 94 -7.79 -2.61 -12.70
N GLY A 95 -7.39 -1.34 -12.87
CA GLY A 95 -8.27 -0.18 -12.71
C GLY A 95 -8.69 0.08 -11.26
N VAL A 96 -8.00 -0.49 -10.28
CA VAL A 96 -8.30 -0.37 -8.84
C VAL A 96 -7.03 0.00 -8.09
N LYS A 97 -7.09 1.05 -7.27
CA LYS A 97 -5.99 1.44 -6.39
C LYS A 97 -6.02 0.56 -5.14
N GLY A 98 -4.88 -0.05 -4.78
CA GLY A 98 -4.75 -0.80 -3.54
C GLY A 98 -4.77 0.08 -2.29
N ASP A 99 -4.85 -0.54 -1.11
CA ASP A 99 -4.87 0.16 0.18
C ASP A 99 -3.56 0.92 0.49
N PHE A 100 -2.44 0.48 -0.11
CA PHE A 100 -1.12 1.07 0.03
C PHE A 100 -0.31 0.87 -1.25
N ASP A 101 0.72 1.69 -1.44
CA ASP A 101 1.51 1.76 -2.67
C ASP A 101 2.80 0.92 -2.58
N VAL A 102 3.31 0.67 -1.37
CA VAL A 102 4.51 -0.16 -1.11
C VAL A 102 4.53 -0.68 0.33
N GLU A 103 5.15 -1.83 0.57
CA GLU A 103 5.41 -2.39 1.91
C GLU A 103 6.88 -2.19 2.28
N TYR A 104 7.14 -1.76 3.51
CA TYR A 104 8.46 -1.73 4.13
C TYR A 104 8.46 -2.65 5.35
N GLN A 105 9.40 -3.60 5.37
CA GLN A 105 9.57 -4.55 6.46
C GLN A 105 10.78 -4.21 7.32
N ILE A 106 10.54 -4.01 8.63
CA ILE A 106 11.57 -3.86 9.65
C ILE A 106 11.92 -5.24 10.23
N ASP A 107 13.22 -5.55 10.24
CA ASP A 107 13.75 -6.81 10.75
C ASP A 107 13.90 -6.74 12.29
N SER A 108 13.07 -7.49 13.01
CA SER A 108 13.06 -7.50 14.48
C SER A 108 14.27 -8.19 15.10
N ALA A 109 14.98 -9.04 14.35
CA ALA A 109 16.25 -9.59 14.82
C ALA A 109 17.36 -8.53 14.76
N LYS A 110 17.28 -7.60 13.79
CA LYS A 110 18.27 -6.53 13.63
C LYS A 110 17.98 -5.30 14.50
N TYR A 111 16.72 -4.89 14.62
CA TYR A 111 16.29 -3.71 15.37
C TYR A 111 15.16 -4.08 16.36
N PRO A 112 15.45 -4.91 17.38
CA PRO A 112 14.44 -5.47 18.27
C PRO A 112 13.65 -4.42 19.05
N GLU A 113 14.27 -3.32 19.50
CA GLU A 113 13.57 -2.32 20.30
C GLU A 113 12.64 -1.46 19.45
N SER A 114 13.10 -1.01 18.28
CA SER A 114 12.28 -0.28 17.30
C SER A 114 11.11 -1.15 16.80
N ALA A 115 11.39 -2.41 16.44
CA ALA A 115 10.37 -3.36 15.99
C ALA A 115 9.30 -3.60 17.07
N LYS A 116 9.71 -3.75 18.33
CA LYS A 116 8.79 -3.88 19.46
C LYS A 116 7.93 -2.64 19.64
N HIS A 117 8.51 -1.44 19.58
CA HIS A 117 7.75 -0.19 19.71
C HIS A 117 6.71 -0.04 18.59
N ILE A 118 7.08 -0.33 17.34
CA ILE A 118 6.15 -0.32 16.20
C ILE A 118 4.99 -1.29 16.45
N ALA A 119 5.28 -2.53 16.85
CA ALA A 119 4.25 -3.55 17.10
C ALA A 119 3.32 -3.19 18.26
N GLU A 120 3.85 -2.58 19.33
CA GLU A 120 3.07 -2.08 20.46
C GLU A 120 2.15 -0.93 20.04
N ALA A 121 2.68 0.05 19.32
CA ALA A 121 1.93 1.20 18.82
C ALA A 121 0.79 0.78 17.88
N GLN A 122 1.06 -0.14 16.94
CA GLN A 122 0.05 -0.73 16.04
C GLN A 122 -1.00 -1.60 16.77
N LYS A 123 -0.74 -1.99 18.03
CA LYS A 123 -1.72 -2.69 18.89
C LYS A 123 -2.45 -1.75 19.85
N GLY A 124 -2.16 -0.45 19.82
CA GLY A 124 -2.77 0.54 20.70
C GLY A 124 -2.09 0.67 22.06
N MET A 125 -0.87 0.14 22.23
CA MET A 125 -0.04 0.48 23.39
C MET A 125 0.74 1.75 23.07
N ILE A 126 0.23 2.88 23.57
CA ILE A 126 0.75 4.21 23.25
C ILE A 126 1.71 4.67 24.33
N TRP A 127 2.98 4.83 23.97
CA TRP A 127 4.04 5.27 24.86
C TRP A 127 4.14 6.79 24.93
N ARG A 128 4.48 7.29 26.12
CA ARG A 128 4.88 8.66 26.40
C ARG A 128 6.12 8.63 27.30
N GLY A 129 7.26 8.47 26.66
CA GLY A 129 8.55 8.26 27.33
C GLY A 129 8.62 6.88 27.98
N HIS A 130 8.63 6.84 29.31
CA HIS A 130 8.75 5.60 30.10
C HIS A 130 7.41 4.97 30.49
N SER A 131 6.30 5.70 30.29
CA SER A 131 4.96 5.22 30.61
C SER A 131 4.19 4.92 29.33
N HIS A 132 3.24 3.98 29.40
CA HIS A 132 2.32 3.71 28.31
C HIS A 132 0.89 3.65 28.82
N SER A 133 -0.04 3.77 27.89
CA SER A 133 -1.47 3.58 28.12
C SER A 133 -2.08 2.80 26.96
N SER A 134 -3.21 2.15 27.20
CA SER A 134 -4.02 1.62 26.11
C SER A 134 -4.75 2.75 25.42
N GLY A 135 -4.71 2.76 24.09
CA GLY A 135 -5.40 3.70 23.22
C GLY A 135 -5.78 3.04 21.90
N SER A 136 -6.21 3.84 20.94
CA SER A 136 -6.51 3.34 19.60
C SER A 136 -5.23 2.83 18.91
N PRO A 137 -5.27 1.68 18.21
CA PRO A 137 -4.21 1.24 17.34
C PRO A 137 -3.73 2.33 16.38
N LEU A 138 -2.42 2.56 16.33
CA LEU A 138 -1.84 3.47 15.35
C LEU A 138 -1.75 2.80 13.97
N PRO A 139 -1.93 3.57 12.88
CA PRO A 139 -2.04 2.99 11.54
C PRO A 139 -0.74 2.30 11.10
N SER A 140 -0.87 1.19 10.39
CA SER A 140 0.27 0.50 9.76
C SER A 140 0.56 1.01 8.35
N VAL A 141 -0.38 1.73 7.71
CA VAL A 141 -0.17 2.40 6.42
C VAL A 141 0.03 3.89 6.69
N LEU A 142 1.19 4.40 6.30
CA LEU A 142 1.63 5.77 6.56
C LEU A 142 1.94 6.48 5.25
N THR A 143 1.68 7.78 5.17
CA THR A 143 1.87 8.59 3.97
C THR A 143 3.13 9.43 4.10
N ILE A 144 4.09 9.29 3.17
CA ILE A 144 5.33 10.07 3.23
C ILE A 144 5.02 11.57 3.12
N ASP A 145 5.51 12.36 4.07
CA ASP A 145 5.44 13.82 4.11
C ASP A 145 6.71 14.35 4.78
N ARG A 146 7.75 14.55 3.96
CA ARG A 146 9.07 14.95 4.49
C ARG A 146 9.07 16.40 4.92
N GLY A 147 8.26 17.25 4.29
CA GLY A 147 8.10 18.66 4.65
C GLY A 147 7.57 18.85 6.07
N GLY A 148 6.67 17.96 6.53
CA GLY A 148 6.11 18.00 7.89
C GLY A 148 7.04 17.54 9.01
N ALA A 149 8.19 16.92 8.69
CA ALA A 149 8.98 16.16 9.65
C ALA A 149 9.47 16.95 10.87
N HIS A 150 9.91 18.20 10.68
CA HIS A 150 10.37 19.04 11.78
C HIS A 150 9.24 19.36 12.77
N GLN A 151 8.07 19.75 12.24
CA GLN A 151 6.92 20.10 13.07
C GLN A 151 6.35 18.86 13.77
N ASN A 152 6.26 17.73 13.06
CA ASN A 152 5.85 16.46 13.65
C ASN A 152 6.74 16.09 14.84
N ARG A 153 8.08 16.15 14.69
CA ARG A 153 9.00 15.87 15.80
C ARG A 153 8.83 16.81 16.99
N LYS A 154 8.61 18.10 16.73
CA LYS A 154 8.34 19.07 17.80
C LYS A 154 7.07 18.71 18.57
N ASP A 155 6.06 18.21 17.87
CA ASP A 155 4.75 17.93 18.43
C ASP A 155 4.66 16.58 19.16
N SER A 156 5.25 15.53 18.59
CA SER A 156 5.34 14.20 19.20
C SER A 156 6.16 14.25 20.50
N LEU A 157 7.30 14.95 20.50
CA LEU A 157 8.25 14.95 21.62
C LEU A 157 7.93 15.96 22.72
N ARG A 158 6.85 16.74 22.58
CA ARG A 158 6.48 17.79 23.54
C ARG A 158 6.26 17.20 24.93
N GLY A 159 6.95 17.76 25.93
CA GLY A 159 6.85 17.31 27.33
C GLY A 159 7.59 16.02 27.65
N ILE A 160 8.23 15.36 26.68
CA ILE A 160 8.98 14.12 26.90
C ILE A 160 10.46 14.46 27.03
N ARG A 161 11.01 14.29 28.23
CA ARG A 161 12.43 14.61 28.51
C ARG A 161 13.37 13.67 27.75
N THR A 162 14.54 14.18 27.39
CA THR A 162 15.65 13.36 26.93
C THR A 162 16.20 12.53 28.10
N ASN A 163 16.79 11.37 27.80
CA ASN A 163 17.41 10.51 28.79
C ASN A 163 18.75 9.98 28.24
N ARG A 164 19.77 9.94 29.08
CA ARG A 164 21.13 9.54 28.68
C ARG A 164 21.13 8.09 28.21
N GLY A 165 21.76 7.82 27.07
CA GLY A 165 21.90 6.46 26.52
C GLY A 165 20.67 5.92 25.78
N THR A 166 19.59 6.69 25.69
CA THR A 166 18.39 6.33 24.92
C THR A 166 18.02 7.43 23.94
N GLN A 167 17.26 7.08 22.92
CA GLN A 167 16.61 8.03 22.01
C GLN A 167 15.10 7.90 22.15
N ARG A 168 14.38 8.98 21.85
CA ARG A 168 12.92 9.02 21.82
C ARG A 168 12.49 8.58 20.44
N ASP A 169 12.22 7.29 20.29
CA ASP A 169 11.67 6.74 19.05
C ASP A 169 10.20 7.12 18.92
N GLU A 170 9.73 7.34 17.70
CA GLU A 170 8.41 7.89 17.37
C GLU A 170 7.67 6.93 16.42
N TYR A 171 6.45 6.54 16.78
CA TYR A 171 5.54 5.86 15.86
C TYR A 171 4.15 6.53 15.88
N PRO A 172 3.60 6.98 14.74
CA PRO A 172 4.24 7.01 13.42
C PRO A 172 5.48 7.92 13.38
N PRO A 173 6.53 7.58 12.59
CA PRO A 173 7.73 8.40 12.50
C PRO A 173 7.44 9.78 11.93
N ALA A 174 8.24 10.78 12.33
CA ALA A 174 8.00 12.18 11.99
C ALA A 174 7.94 12.46 10.47
N MET A 175 8.62 11.68 9.62
CA MET A 175 8.61 11.85 8.16
C MET A 175 7.31 11.42 7.45
N PHE A 176 6.32 10.96 8.22
CA PHE A 176 5.01 10.60 7.71
C PHE A 176 3.95 11.60 8.17
N LYS A 177 2.91 11.77 7.37
CA LYS A 177 1.77 12.66 7.62
C LYS A 177 1.03 12.31 8.93
N GLU A 178 0.97 11.03 9.26
CA GLU A 178 0.32 10.51 10.48
C GLU A 178 1.21 10.65 11.73
N GLY A 179 2.43 11.16 11.58
CA GLY A 179 3.33 11.46 12.70
C GLY A 179 2.89 12.68 13.51
N GLY A 180 3.71 13.06 14.49
CA GLY A 180 3.48 14.26 15.29
C GLY A 180 2.50 14.07 16.44
N THR A 181 1.47 14.91 16.53
CA THR A 181 0.53 14.87 17.66
C THR A 181 -0.19 13.52 17.71
N GLY A 182 -0.07 12.83 18.85
CA GLY A 182 -0.66 11.50 19.06
C GLY A 182 0.26 10.33 18.74
N ALA A 183 1.45 10.58 18.18
CA ALA A 183 2.47 9.55 18.03
C ALA A 183 2.84 8.95 19.40
N SER A 184 2.99 7.63 19.42
CA SER A 184 3.64 6.89 20.49
C SER A 184 5.12 7.23 20.50
N VAL A 185 5.64 7.59 21.67
CA VAL A 185 7.04 7.95 21.85
C VAL A 185 7.63 7.12 22.98
N LYS A 186 8.64 6.31 22.67
CA LYS A 186 9.27 5.39 23.62
C LYS A 186 10.77 5.65 23.71
N HIS A 187 11.31 5.64 24.92
CA HIS A 187 12.76 5.62 25.10
C HIS A 187 13.31 4.23 24.76
N ILE A 188 14.15 4.15 23.74
CA ILE A 188 14.82 2.92 23.30
C ILE A 188 16.32 3.14 23.13
N ASN A 189 17.10 2.08 23.00
CA ASN A 189 18.54 2.16 22.74
C ASN A 189 18.85 3.02 21.51
N GLY A 190 19.79 3.96 21.65
CA GLY A 190 20.12 4.92 20.59
C GLY A 190 20.75 4.30 19.33
N SER A 191 21.48 3.19 19.46
CA SER A 191 22.04 2.46 18.33
C SER A 191 20.95 1.73 17.53
N ASP A 192 20.01 1.09 18.23
CA ASP A 192 18.84 0.44 17.63
C ASP A 192 18.00 1.47 16.85
N ASN A 193 17.62 2.57 17.51
CA ASN A 193 16.81 3.64 16.91
C ASN A 193 17.50 4.33 15.73
N GLY A 194 18.78 4.69 15.90
CA GLY A 194 19.55 5.34 14.83
C GLY A 194 19.74 4.42 13.62
N GLY A 195 20.00 3.14 13.85
CA GLY A 195 20.15 2.13 12.82
C GLY A 195 18.83 1.85 12.08
N SER A 196 17.73 1.70 12.81
CA SER A 196 16.40 1.45 12.24
C SER A 196 15.92 2.66 11.43
N GLY A 197 16.05 3.86 11.98
CA GLY A 197 15.70 5.12 11.33
C GLY A 197 16.51 5.37 10.05
N SER A 198 17.83 5.16 10.09
CA SER A 198 18.69 5.30 8.91
C SER A 198 18.34 4.26 7.84
N THR A 199 18.04 3.01 8.26
CA THR A 199 17.65 1.94 7.33
C THR A 199 16.32 2.24 6.64
N MET A 200 15.32 2.69 7.39
CA MET A 200 14.02 3.08 6.84
C MET A 200 14.17 4.30 5.93
N GLY A 201 14.87 5.35 6.38
CA GLY A 201 15.11 6.56 5.61
C GLY A 201 15.79 6.27 4.27
N ASN A 202 16.86 5.47 4.26
CA ASN A 202 17.53 5.06 3.04
C ASN A 202 16.62 4.23 2.13
N ALA A 203 15.87 3.27 2.68
CA ALA A 203 14.99 2.41 1.91
C ALA A 203 13.86 3.19 1.19
N LEU A 204 13.34 4.23 1.84
CA LEU A 204 12.23 5.04 1.33
C LEU A 204 12.68 6.28 0.54
N GLU A 205 13.98 6.59 0.50
CA GLU A 205 14.54 7.72 -0.24
C GLU A 205 14.06 7.80 -1.71
N PRO A 206 13.97 6.70 -2.49
CA PRO A 206 13.53 6.77 -3.88
C PRO A 206 12.06 7.11 -4.08
N LEU A 207 11.26 7.13 -3.02
CA LEU A 207 9.81 7.33 -3.08
C LEU A 207 9.46 8.81 -2.90
N LEU A 208 8.45 9.26 -3.63
CA LEU A 208 7.96 10.64 -3.56
C LEU A 208 7.09 10.87 -2.32
N ASP A 209 6.98 12.12 -1.91
CA ASP A 209 5.97 12.53 -0.92
C ASP A 209 4.56 12.20 -1.45
N GLY A 210 3.67 11.75 -0.56
CA GLY A 210 2.35 11.22 -0.89
C GLY A 210 2.28 9.71 -1.14
N THR A 211 3.42 9.01 -1.28
CA THR A 211 3.43 7.54 -1.37
C THR A 211 2.97 6.92 -0.04
N ARG A 212 2.03 5.98 -0.10
CA ARG A 212 1.50 5.26 1.07
C ARG A 212 2.30 3.98 1.32
N VAL A 213 2.99 3.93 2.45
CA VAL A 213 3.89 2.85 2.87
C VAL A 213 3.25 2.03 3.97
N LYS A 214 3.08 0.73 3.75
CA LYS A 214 2.71 -0.21 4.80
C LYS A 214 3.94 -0.64 5.58
N ILE A 215 3.98 -0.32 6.88
CA ILE A 215 5.05 -0.72 7.79
C ILE A 215 4.70 -2.04 8.45
N LYS A 216 5.60 -3.02 8.34
CA LYS A 216 5.42 -4.35 8.91
C LYS A 216 6.67 -4.81 9.66
N VAL A 217 6.47 -5.41 10.83
CA VAL A 217 7.53 -6.07 11.59
C VAL A 217 7.66 -7.52 11.13
N ILE A 218 8.89 -7.98 10.91
CA ILE A 218 9.21 -9.39 10.56
C ILE A 218 10.22 -10.01 11.52
#